data_AF-A0A4Q8R985-F1
#
_entry.id   AF-A0A4Q8R985-F1
#
_cell.length_a   1.000
_cell.length_b   1.000
_cell.length_c   1.000
_cell.angle_alpha   90.00
_cell.angle_beta   90.00
_cell.angle_gamma   90.00
#
_symmetry.space_group_name_H-M   'P 1'
#
loop_
_entity.id
_entity.type
_entity.pdbx_description
1 polymer ?
#
loop_
_entity_poly.entity_id
_entity_poly.type
_entity_poly.pdbx_seq_one_letter_code
_entity_poly.pdbx_strand_id
1 'polypeptide(L)' 'MFQREYYIVTLSDDCRSVWRWEIKRRGAPMGVRVTGDGYSSQRAAEEAGKHALAEFLLAVASEQKRG' A
#
# COMPACT_ATOMS: atom_id res chain seq x y z
N MET A 1 -5.36 13.17 11.54
CA MET A 1 -4.87 11.94 12.23
C MET A 1 -5.13 10.73 11.31
N PHE A 2 -4.52 10.68 10.13
CA PHE A 2 -4.88 9.71 9.06
C PHE A 2 -4.02 8.44 9.03
N GLN A 3 -2.97 8.37 9.86
CA GLN A 3 -2.06 7.21 9.93
C GLN A 3 -2.75 5.90 10.34
N ARG A 4 -3.94 5.96 10.96
CA ARG A 4 -4.70 4.76 11.37
C ARG A 4 -5.69 4.25 10.33
N GLU A 5 -5.86 4.97 9.23
CA GLU A 5 -6.81 4.59 8.18
C GLU A 5 -6.18 3.78 7.07
N TYR A 6 -4.87 3.87 6.82
CA TYR A 6 -4.24 3.16 5.71
C TYR A 6 -3.29 2.08 6.21
N TYR A 7 -3.35 0.90 5.59
CA TYR A 7 -2.50 -0.24 5.91
C TYR A 7 -2.09 -0.98 4.64
N ILE A 8 -0.97 -1.69 4.70
CA ILE A 8 -0.55 -2.56 3.61
C ILE A 8 -1.00 -3.99 3.86
N VAL A 9 -1.31 -4.70 2.78
CA VAL A 9 -1.46 -6.15 2.77
C VAL A 9 -0.47 -6.73 1.78
N THR A 10 0.19 -7.82 2.15
CA THR A 10 0.97 -8.64 1.22
C THR A 10 0.15 -9.84 0.81
N LEU A 11 0.18 -10.17 -0.47
CA LEU A 11 -0.55 -11.28 -1.07
C LEU A 11 0.45 -12.11 -1.87
N SER A 12 0.38 -13.43 -1.72
CA SER A 12 1.06 -14.35 -2.62
C SER A 12 0.17 -14.64 -3.82
N ASP A 13 0.76 -14.66 -5.01
CA ASP A 13 0.12 -15.25 -6.18
C ASP A 13 0.59 -16.71 -6.29
N ASP A 14 -0.27 -17.63 -5.88
CA ASP A 14 0.00 -19.07 -5.88
C ASP A 14 0.38 -19.60 -7.27
N CYS A 15 -0.05 -18.91 -8.34
CA CYS A 15 0.21 -19.32 -9.71
C CYS A 15 1.64 -18.98 -10.19
N ARG A 16 2.25 -17.94 -9.60
CA ARG A 16 3.51 -17.36 -10.09
C ARG A 16 4.62 -17.38 -9.06
N SER A 17 4.34 -17.80 -7.82
CA SER A 17 5.26 -17.71 -6.68
C SER A 17 5.81 -16.29 -6.47
N VAL A 18 5.08 -15.28 -6.95
CA VAL A 18 5.42 -13.88 -6.76
C VAL A 18 4.58 -13.31 -5.65
N TRP A 19 5.16 -12.35 -4.97
CA TRP A 19 4.49 -11.56 -3.95
C TRP A 19 4.08 -10.22 -4.53
N ARG A 20 2.96 -9.72 -4.04
CA ARG A 20 2.46 -8.39 -4.31
C ARG A 20 2.04 -7.71 -3.02
N TRP A 21 1.99 -6.40 -3.02
CA TRP A 21 1.43 -5.60 -1.95
C TRP A 21 0.29 -4.73 -2.47
N GLU A 22 -0.62 -4.37 -1.57
CA GLU A 22 -1.72 -3.45 -1.82
C GLU A 22 -1.91 -2.53 -0.62
N ILE A 23 -2.10 -1.24 -0.86
CA ILE A 23 -2.53 -0.30 0.17
C ILE A 23 -4.04 -0.34 0.25
N LYS A 24 -4.57 -0.58 1.45
CA LYS A 24 -5.99 -0.57 1.76
C LYS A 24 -6.30 0.53 2.77
N ARG A 25 -7.51 1.06 2.67
CA ARG A 25 -8.07 1.98 3.66
C ARG A 25 -9.09 1.26 4.54
N ARG A 26 -9.04 1.54 5.83
CA ARG A 26 -9.94 1.01 6.85
C ARG A 26 -11.25 1.79 6.79
N GLY A 27 -12.36 1.08 6.54
CA GLY A 27 -13.71 1.64 6.62
C GLY A 27 -14.26 2.30 5.35
N ALA A 28 -13.43 2.64 4.36
CA ALA A 28 -13.90 3.14 3.07
C ALA A 28 -13.08 2.55 1.92
N PRO A 29 -13.71 2.08 0.83
CA PRO A 29 -12.97 1.65 -0.35
C PRO A 29 -12.17 2.83 -0.91
N MET A 30 -10.88 2.62 -1.17
CA MET A 30 -10.09 3.59 -1.93
C MET A 30 -10.60 3.56 -3.36
N GLY A 31 -11.04 4.71 -3.89
CA GLY A 31 -11.46 4.83 -5.29
C GLY A 31 -10.34 4.55 -6.30
N VAL A 32 -9.09 4.43 -5.82
CA VAL A 32 -7.91 4.04 -6.59
C VAL A 32 -7.22 2.89 -5.88
N ARG A 33 -6.86 1.85 -6.64
CA ARG A 33 -6.13 0.69 -6.13
C ARG A 33 -4.63 0.94 -6.29
N VAL A 34 -3.90 1.04 -5.17
CA VAL A 34 -2.44 1.24 -5.17
C VAL A 34 -1.77 -0.08 -4.81
N THR A 35 -1.06 -0.67 -5.77
CA THR A 35 -0.45 -2.00 -5.63
C THR A 35 0.90 -2.07 -6.34
N GLY A 36 1.77 -2.97 -5.90
CA GLY A 36 2.95 -3.40 -6.64
C GLY A 36 3.09 -4.92 -6.61
N ASP A 37 3.63 -5.52 -7.67
CA ASP A 37 3.78 -6.96 -7.85
C ASP A 37 5.18 -7.35 -8.37
N GLY A 38 5.42 -8.65 -8.52
CA GLY A 38 6.69 -9.18 -9.05
C GLY A 38 7.81 -9.35 -8.02
N TYR A 39 7.49 -9.33 -6.72
CA TYR A 39 8.48 -9.50 -5.67
C TYR A 39 8.79 -10.99 -5.44
N SER A 40 10.06 -11.31 -5.25
CA SER A 40 10.53 -12.69 -5.02
C SER A 40 10.25 -13.22 -3.61
N SER A 41 9.83 -12.35 -2.67
CA SER A 41 9.52 -12.74 -1.30
C SER A 41 8.48 -11.83 -0.65
N GLN A 42 7.79 -12.36 0.37
CA GLN A 42 6.85 -11.58 1.18
C GLN A 42 7.52 -10.35 1.79
N ARG A 43 8.74 -10.52 2.29
CA ARG A 43 9.48 -9.43 2.94
C ARG A 43 9.80 -8.30 1.96
N ALA A 44 10.22 -8.65 0.74
CA ALA A 44 10.47 -7.66 -0.31
C ALA A 44 9.19 -6.89 -0.69
N ALA A 45 8.06 -7.59 -0.82
CA ALA A 45 6.76 -6.94 -1.07
C ALA A 45 6.33 -6.06 0.12
N GLU A 46 6.58 -6.50 1.35
CA GLU A 46 6.23 -5.74 2.56
C GLU A 46 7.07 -4.46 2.70
N GLU A 47 8.39 -4.54 2.47
CA GLU A 47 9.29 -3.38 2.51
C GLU A 47 8.92 -2.35 1.44
N ALA A 48 8.70 -2.80 0.20
CA ALA A 48 8.25 -1.94 -0.89
C ALA A 48 6.88 -1.31 -0.59
N GLY A 49 5.94 -2.09 -0.05
CA GLY A 49 4.63 -1.60 0.37
C GLY A 49 4.72 -0.57 1.49
N LYS A 50 5.61 -0.75 2.48
CA LYS A 50 5.82 0.21 3.58
C LYS A 50 6.35 1.54 3.04
N HIS A 51 7.29 1.52 2.11
CA HIS A 51 7.79 2.73 1.46
C HIS A 51 6.68 3.44 0.67
N ALA A 52 5.95 2.70 -0.17
CA ALA A 52 4.83 3.24 -0.93
C ALA A 52 3.73 3.82 -0.02
N LEU A 53 3.44 3.16 1.12
CA LEU A 53 2.47 3.66 2.10
C LEU A 53 2.95 4.97 2.75
N ALA A 54 4.25 5.08 3.08
CA ALA A 54 4.81 6.30 3.63
C ALA A 54 4.71 7.47 2.64
N GLU A 55 5.10 7.26 1.38
CA GLU A 55 4.97 8.26 0.31
C GLU A 55 3.52 8.64 0.06
N PHE A 56 2.62 7.66 0.01
CA PHE A 56 1.18 7.89 -0.14
C PHE A 56 0.63 8.75 1.00
N LEU A 57 0.97 8.44 2.26
CA LEU A 57 0.53 9.22 3.42
C LEU A 57 1.10 10.65 3.40
N LEU A 58 2.34 10.84 2.95
CA LEU A 58 2.93 12.17 2.77
C LEU A 58 2.20 12.98 1.69
N ALA A 59 1.90 12.36 0.54
CA ALA A 59 1.15 13.00 -0.53
C ALA A 59 -0.26 13.39 -0.08
N VAL A 60 -1.00 12.47 0.57
CA VAL A 60 -2.34 12.76 1.12
C VAL A 60 -2.31 13.89 2.15
N ALA A 61 -1.31 13.91 3.02
CA ALA A 61 -1.15 14.98 4.00
C ALA A 61 -0.80 16.33 3.36
N SER A 62 -0.05 16.32 2.25
CA SER A 62 0.28 17.52 1.48
C SER A 62 -0.96 18.10 0.78
N GLU A 63 -1.76 17.26 0.13
CA GLU A 63 -2.98 17.68 -0.58
C GLU A 63 -4.01 18.32 0.36
N GLN A 64 -4.15 17.80 1.58
CA GLN A 64 -5.04 18.40 2.59
C GLN A 64 -4.61 19.79 3.07
N LYS A 65 -3.31 20.14 3.00
CA LYS A 65 -2.84 21.48 3.41
C LYS A 65 -3.10 22.55 2.35
N ARG A 66 -3.48 22.15 1.13
CA ARG A 66 -3.79 23.06 0.02
C ARG A 66 -5.29 23.27 -0.18
N GLY A 67 -6.14 22.54 0.55
CA GLY A 67 -7.59 22.65 0.54
C GLY A 67 -8.13 23.54 1.65
#